data_AF-A0A9Q9X353-F1
#
_entry.id   AF-A0A9Q9X353-F1
#
_cell.length_a   1.000
_cell.length_b   1.000
_cell.length_c   1.000
_cell.angle_alpha   90.00
_cell.angle_beta   90.00
_cell.angle_gamma   90.00
#
_symmetry.space_group_name_H-M   'P 1'
#
loop_
_entity.id
_entity.type
_entity.pdbx_description
1 polymer ?
#
loop_
_entity_poly.entity_id
_entity_poly.type
_entity_poly.pdbx_seq_one_letter_code
_entity_poly.pdbx_strand_id
1 'polypeptide(L)'
;MDGAGSFGAGRTGSAFDLIAFIKQPQTVLRVLAWIFSMVVFASIINEGYVNMGSERLHCVFNKNADACNYGITIGIMAFLASIFFLALDIYFPQISSVKDRKRAVLLEMVFSGFWTFLWFVGFCFLASQWSHTSPQELPLEQASDAARAAIAFSFFSILTWAYLCLLAVHRFKNTAFMEDKQRLLSKHPNTLSVV
;
A
#
# COMPACT_ATOMS: atom_id res chain seq x y z
N MET A 1 40.88 -2.82 -22.05
CA MET A 1 39.40 -2.82 -22.12
C MET A 1 38.98 -3.98 -21.27
N ASP A 2 38.87 -3.75 -19.97
CA ASP A 2 38.86 -4.84 -18.99
C ASP A 2 37.61 -4.72 -18.13
N GLY A 3 36.87 -5.83 -18.12
CA GLY A 3 35.48 -5.91 -17.73
C GLY A 3 35.20 -5.38 -16.34
N ALA A 4 34.31 -4.38 -16.29
CA ALA A 4 33.57 -4.04 -15.09
C ALA A 4 32.92 -5.33 -14.55
N GLY A 5 33.27 -5.68 -13.32
CA GLY A 5 32.68 -6.79 -12.58
C GLY A 5 31.17 -6.68 -12.56
N SER A 6 30.53 -7.38 -13.50
CA SER A 6 29.13 -7.74 -13.44
C SER A 6 28.95 -8.47 -12.11
N PHE A 7 28.26 -7.84 -11.16
CA PHE A 7 27.62 -8.56 -10.08
C PHE A 7 26.55 -9.46 -10.71
N GLY A 8 27.00 -10.58 -11.26
CA GLY A 8 26.20 -11.77 -11.43
C GLY A 8 25.91 -12.30 -10.04
N ALA A 9 24.87 -11.78 -9.39
CA ALA A 9 24.03 -12.65 -8.61
C ALA A 9 23.43 -13.61 -9.64
N GLY A 10 23.99 -14.82 -9.68
CA GLY A 10 23.72 -15.80 -10.71
C GLY A 10 22.22 -15.97 -10.92
N ARG A 11 21.85 -16.20 -12.18
CA ARG A 11 20.72 -17.10 -12.49
C ARG A 11 21.08 -18.49 -11.97
N THR A 12 21.05 -18.67 -10.65
CA THR A 12 20.84 -19.97 -10.04
C THR A 12 19.34 -20.08 -9.86
N GLY A 13 18.73 -21.07 -10.52
CA GLY A 13 17.35 -21.46 -10.31
C GLY A 13 17.12 -21.97 -8.89
N SER A 14 17.30 -21.11 -7.89
CA SER A 14 16.64 -21.28 -6.61
C SER A 14 15.16 -21.08 -6.91
N ALA A 15 14.38 -22.15 -6.80
CA ALA A 15 12.93 -22.09 -6.88
C ALA A 15 12.48 -20.89 -6.03
N PHE A 16 11.69 -20.00 -6.62
CA PHE A 16 11.09 -18.88 -5.88
C PHE A 16 10.46 -19.48 -4.62
N ASP A 17 11.07 -19.23 -3.45
CA ASP A 17 10.56 -19.77 -2.20
C ASP A 17 9.35 -18.93 -1.80
N LEU A 18 8.21 -19.32 -2.37
CA LEU A 18 6.92 -18.70 -2.14
C LEU A 18 6.61 -18.64 -0.64
N ILE A 19 7.05 -19.65 0.12
CA ILE A 19 6.80 -19.73 1.57
C ILE A 19 7.67 -18.71 2.31
N ALA A 20 8.96 -18.57 1.96
CA ALA A 20 9.82 -17.54 2.55
C ALA A 20 9.38 -16.12 2.15
N PHE A 21 8.90 -15.92 0.92
CA PHE A 21 8.38 -14.64 0.45
C PHE A 21 7.08 -14.23 1.16
N ILE A 22 6.13 -15.17 1.33
CA ILE A 22 4.88 -14.94 2.08
C ILE A 22 5.18 -14.64 3.55
N LYS A 23 6.21 -15.23 4.14
CA LYS A 23 6.61 -14.98 5.54
C LYS A 23 7.28 -13.63 5.76
N GLN A 24 7.66 -12.89 4.71
CA GLN A 24 8.23 -11.56 4.90
C GLN A 24 7.16 -10.62 5.46
N PRO A 25 7.43 -9.90 6.57
CA PRO A 25 6.46 -9.00 7.18
C PRO A 25 5.88 -7.97 6.20
N GLN A 26 6.68 -7.48 5.27
CA GLN A 26 6.24 -6.54 4.23
C GLN A 26 5.20 -7.18 3.29
N THR A 27 5.45 -8.39 2.79
CA THR A 27 4.50 -9.11 1.92
C THR A 27 3.19 -9.38 2.62
N VAL A 28 3.22 -9.80 3.89
CA VAL A 28 2.00 -10.00 4.69
C VAL A 28 1.20 -8.70 4.78
N LEU A 29 1.86 -7.57 5.10
CA LEU A 29 1.20 -6.27 5.17
C LEU A 29 0.67 -5.80 3.82
N ARG A 30 1.35 -6.12 2.71
CA ARG A 30 0.85 -5.85 1.35
C ARG A 30 -0.44 -6.59 1.06
N VAL A 31 -0.50 -7.88 1.42
CA VAL A 31 -1.72 -8.69 1.26
C VAL A 31 -2.83 -8.16 2.17
N LEU A 32 -2.52 -7.76 3.41
CA LEU A 32 -3.51 -7.14 4.30
C LEU A 32 -4.02 -5.82 3.75
N ALA A 33 -3.14 -4.93 3.27
CA ALA A 33 -3.52 -3.66 2.66
C ALA A 33 -4.43 -3.87 1.44
N TRP A 34 -4.12 -4.88 0.63
CA TRP A 34 -4.91 -5.30 -0.51
C TRP A 34 -6.31 -5.79 -0.08
N ILE A 35 -6.39 -6.70 0.89
CA ILE A 35 -7.68 -7.21 1.43
C ILE A 35 -8.50 -6.08 2.04
N PHE A 36 -7.90 -5.24 2.89
CA PHE A 36 -8.62 -4.16 3.58
C PHE A 36 -9.19 -3.17 2.57
N SER A 37 -8.41 -2.79 1.55
CA SER A 37 -8.90 -1.93 0.48
C SER A 37 -10.08 -2.55 -0.27
N MET A 38 -10.02 -3.85 -0.57
CA MET A 38 -11.10 -4.61 -1.19
C MET A 38 -12.38 -4.57 -0.35
N VAL A 39 -12.26 -4.84 0.95
CA VAL A 39 -13.41 -4.80 1.86
C VAL A 39 -14.05 -3.40 1.88
N VAL A 40 -13.25 -2.33 1.92
CA VAL A 40 -13.79 -0.95 1.93
C VAL A 40 -14.55 -0.64 0.65
N PHE A 41 -13.94 -0.73 -0.54
CA PHE A 41 -14.65 -0.32 -1.75
C PHE A 41 -15.79 -1.28 -2.11
N ALA A 42 -15.61 -2.59 -1.92
CA ALA A 42 -16.61 -3.57 -2.33
C ALA A 42 -17.86 -3.52 -1.46
N SER A 43 -17.71 -3.28 -0.15
CA SER A 43 -18.86 -3.09 0.75
C SER A 43 -19.66 -1.84 0.36
N ILE A 44 -18.99 -0.73 0.02
CA ILE A 44 -19.67 0.49 -0.39
C ILE A 44 -20.35 0.34 -1.76
N ILE A 45 -19.69 -0.27 -2.75
CA ILE A 45 -20.27 -0.45 -4.10
C ILE A 45 -21.51 -1.34 -4.06
N ASN A 46 -21.44 -2.45 -3.32
CA ASN A 46 -22.51 -3.45 -3.34
C ASN A 46 -23.68 -3.08 -2.42
N GLU A 47 -23.40 -2.54 -1.23
CA GLU A 47 -24.38 -2.39 -0.16
C GLU A 47 -24.41 -0.95 0.43
N GLY A 48 -23.52 -0.07 -0.04
CA GLY A 48 -23.43 1.31 0.47
C GLY A 48 -24.44 2.28 -0.13
N TYR A 49 -25.24 1.85 -1.12
CA TYR A 49 -26.28 2.65 -1.73
C TYR A 49 -27.65 2.01 -1.48
N VAL A 50 -28.51 2.69 -0.73
CA VAL A 50 -29.82 2.17 -0.32
C VAL A 50 -30.96 3.08 -0.70
N ASN A 51 -32.12 2.48 -0.91
CA ASN A 51 -33.36 3.22 -1.10
C ASN A 51 -33.99 3.55 0.26
N MET A 52 -33.89 4.81 0.70
CA MET A 52 -34.44 5.31 1.96
C MET A 52 -35.88 5.83 1.78
N GLY A 53 -36.80 5.00 1.29
CA GLY A 53 -38.21 5.38 1.06
C GLY A 53 -38.40 6.39 -0.09
N SER A 54 -37.45 6.44 -1.02
CA SER A 54 -37.42 7.30 -2.22
C SER A 54 -37.55 6.44 -3.49
N GLU A 55 -37.53 7.04 -4.67
CA GLU A 55 -37.32 6.30 -5.93
C GLU A 55 -35.82 6.18 -6.27
N ARG A 56 -34.95 6.87 -5.52
CA ARG A 56 -33.51 6.95 -5.79
C ARG A 56 -32.68 6.29 -4.69
N LEU A 57 -31.55 5.72 -5.09
CA LEU A 57 -30.55 5.21 -4.17
C LEU A 57 -29.71 6.36 -3.61
N HIS A 58 -29.47 6.31 -2.30
CA HIS A 58 -28.67 7.27 -1.56
C HIS A 58 -27.50 6.57 -0.87
N CYS A 59 -26.37 7.28 -0.78
CA CYS A 59 -25.22 6.81 -0.01
C CYS A 59 -25.60 6.62 1.47
N VAL A 60 -25.18 5.51 2.04
CA VAL A 60 -25.41 5.11 3.44
C VAL A 60 -24.82 6.11 4.45
N PHE A 61 -23.78 6.84 4.04
CA PHE A 61 -23.14 7.89 4.84
C PHE A 61 -23.90 9.20 4.68
N ASN A 62 -24.90 9.45 5.54
CA ASN A 62 -25.67 10.71 5.62
C ASN A 62 -26.17 11.24 4.27
N LYS A 63 -26.59 10.34 3.36
CA LYS A 63 -27.05 10.65 1.99
C LYS A 63 -26.01 11.45 1.16
N ASN A 64 -24.76 11.48 1.60
CA ASN A 64 -23.68 12.24 1.01
C ASN A 64 -22.91 11.38 0.00
N ALA A 65 -23.14 11.62 -1.29
CA ALA A 65 -22.48 10.87 -2.35
C ALA A 65 -20.95 11.01 -2.32
N ASP A 66 -20.42 12.15 -1.85
CA ASP A 66 -18.97 12.38 -1.78
C ASP A 66 -18.30 11.45 -0.77
N ALA A 67 -19.01 11.04 0.30
CA ALA A 67 -18.51 10.08 1.27
C ALA A 67 -18.32 8.68 0.66
N CYS A 68 -19.36 8.16 -0.01
CA CYS A 68 -19.26 6.88 -0.71
C CYS A 68 -18.22 6.94 -1.83
N ASN A 69 -18.23 8.00 -2.64
CA ASN A 69 -17.25 8.18 -3.72
C ASN A 69 -15.82 8.24 -3.18
N TYR A 70 -15.58 8.95 -2.09
CA TYR A 70 -14.28 8.98 -1.42
C TYR A 70 -13.81 7.58 -1.05
N GLY A 71 -14.63 6.82 -0.32
CA GLY A 71 -14.29 5.46 0.13
C GLY A 71 -14.01 4.51 -1.04
N ILE A 72 -14.83 4.59 -2.09
CA ILE A 72 -14.66 3.81 -3.32
C ILE A 72 -13.35 4.16 -4.02
N THR A 73 -13.11 5.44 -4.30
CA THR A 73 -11.95 5.90 -5.07
C THR A 73 -10.65 5.60 -4.32
N ILE A 74 -10.56 5.93 -3.03
CA ILE A 74 -9.39 5.60 -2.22
C ILE A 74 -9.18 4.09 -2.13
N GLY A 75 -10.24 3.31 -1.92
CA GLY A 75 -10.15 1.85 -1.87
C GLY A 75 -9.65 1.22 -3.17
N ILE A 76 -10.21 1.60 -4.34
CA ILE A 76 -9.77 1.06 -5.64
C ILE A 76 -8.32 1.44 -5.94
N MET A 77 -7.93 2.69 -5.71
CA MET A 77 -6.55 3.12 -5.93
C MET A 77 -5.58 2.39 -5.00
N ALA A 78 -5.95 2.17 -3.73
CA ALA A 78 -5.16 1.40 -2.77
C ALA A 78 -5.00 -0.06 -3.22
N PHE A 79 -6.07 -0.66 -3.74
CA PHE A 79 -6.09 -2.04 -4.23
C PHE A 79 -5.11 -2.21 -5.41
N LEU A 80 -5.20 -1.34 -6.41
CA LEU A 80 -4.31 -1.36 -7.58
C LEU A 80 -2.86 -1.07 -7.19
N ALA A 81 -2.64 -0.08 -6.32
CA ALA A 81 -1.31 0.22 -5.81
C ALA A 81 -0.71 -0.97 -5.04
N SER A 82 -1.52 -1.69 -4.25
CA SER A 82 -1.05 -2.88 -3.53
C SER A 82 -0.61 -3.98 -4.48
N ILE A 83 -1.34 -4.22 -5.59
CA ILE A 83 -0.92 -5.15 -6.64
C ILE A 83 0.39 -4.70 -7.29
N PHE A 84 0.49 -3.41 -7.64
CA PHE A 84 1.70 -2.84 -8.23
C PHE A 84 2.92 -3.00 -7.32
N PHE A 85 2.80 -2.65 -6.04
CA PHE A 85 3.91 -2.78 -5.10
C PHE A 85 4.24 -4.24 -4.79
N LEU A 86 3.25 -5.15 -4.75
CA LEU A 86 3.50 -6.57 -4.63
C LEU A 86 4.31 -7.11 -5.82
N ALA A 87 3.97 -6.67 -7.05
CA ALA A 87 4.76 -6.99 -8.23
C ALA A 87 6.18 -6.40 -8.13
N LEU A 88 6.32 -5.14 -7.69
CA LEU A 88 7.63 -4.54 -7.45
C LEU A 88 8.45 -5.35 -6.44
N ASP A 89 7.85 -5.83 -5.34
CA ASP A 89 8.54 -6.66 -4.35
C ASP A 89 9.02 -7.99 -4.96
N ILE A 90 8.26 -8.62 -5.86
CA ILE A 90 8.65 -9.83 -6.60
C ILE A 90 9.86 -9.56 -7.52
N TYR A 91 9.86 -8.42 -8.21
CA TYR A 91 10.93 -8.05 -9.15
C TYR A 91 12.14 -7.39 -8.46
N PHE A 92 11.99 -6.92 -7.22
CA PHE A 92 13.02 -6.17 -6.49
C PHE A 92 14.39 -6.88 -6.43
N PRO A 93 14.48 -8.21 -6.19
CA PRO A 93 15.76 -8.92 -6.17
C PRO A 93 16.49 -8.89 -7.52
N GLN A 94 15.76 -8.78 -8.64
CA GLN A 94 16.30 -8.80 -9.99
C GLN A 94 16.93 -7.46 -10.41
N ILE A 95 16.64 -6.37 -9.69
CA ILE A 95 17.19 -5.04 -9.98
C ILE A 95 18.68 -5.05 -9.61
N SER A 96 19.60 -4.90 -10.58
CA SER A 96 21.05 -4.87 -10.31
C SER A 96 21.57 -3.50 -9.85
N SER A 97 20.89 -2.43 -10.25
CA SER A 97 21.27 -1.04 -9.97
C SER A 97 20.81 -0.59 -8.57
N VAL A 98 21.76 -0.22 -7.71
CA VAL A 98 21.46 0.32 -6.37
C VAL A 98 20.66 1.63 -6.45
N LYS A 99 20.90 2.44 -7.49
CA LYS A 99 20.16 3.69 -7.72
C LYS A 99 18.68 3.43 -8.00
N ASP A 100 18.38 2.40 -8.79
CA ASP A 100 16.99 2.07 -9.16
C ASP A 100 16.26 1.41 -7.98
N ARG A 101 16.95 0.56 -7.21
CA ARG A 101 16.43 0.05 -5.92
C ARG A 101 16.06 1.20 -4.99
N LYS A 102 16.95 2.19 -4.83
CA LYS A 102 16.68 3.36 -3.96
C LYS A 102 15.47 4.15 -4.42
N ARG A 103 15.32 4.38 -5.73
CA ARG A 103 14.16 5.07 -6.31
C ARG A 103 12.86 4.29 -6.08
N ALA A 104 12.88 2.98 -6.27
CA ALA A 104 11.73 2.12 -6.02
C ALA A 104 11.29 2.18 -4.54
N VAL A 105 12.25 2.07 -3.60
CA VAL A 105 11.95 2.17 -2.16
C VAL A 105 11.49 3.59 -1.78
N LEU A 106 12.04 4.63 -2.39
CA LEU A 106 11.59 6.02 -2.18
C LEU A 106 10.14 6.20 -2.64
N LEU A 107 9.79 5.70 -3.82
CA LEU A 107 8.42 5.74 -4.33
C LEU A 107 7.46 5.02 -3.38
N GLU A 108 7.83 3.82 -2.93
CA GLU A 108 7.07 3.05 -1.95
C GLU A 108 6.87 3.80 -0.62
N MET A 109 7.92 4.43 -0.12
CA MET A 109 7.89 5.19 1.14
C MET A 109 6.95 6.41 1.03
N VAL A 110 7.11 7.21 -0.01
CA VAL A 110 6.29 8.41 -0.23
C VAL A 110 4.83 8.02 -0.45
N PHE A 111 4.58 7.03 -1.31
CA PHE A 111 3.24 6.55 -1.57
C PHE A 111 2.60 6.03 -0.28
N SER A 112 3.29 5.18 0.48
CA SER A 112 2.73 4.59 1.70
C SER A 112 2.40 5.65 2.75
N GLY A 113 3.28 6.63 2.96
CA GLY A 113 3.02 7.74 3.89
C GLY A 113 1.84 8.60 3.45
N PHE A 114 1.74 8.94 2.17
CA PHE A 114 0.61 9.67 1.63
C PHE A 114 -0.70 8.88 1.77
N TRP A 115 -0.66 7.57 1.50
CA TRP A 115 -1.82 6.71 1.60
C TRP A 115 -2.31 6.53 3.04
N THR A 116 -1.40 6.47 4.02
CA THR A 116 -1.76 6.53 5.44
C THR A 116 -2.58 7.77 5.77
N PHE A 117 -2.15 8.93 5.29
CA PHE A 117 -2.87 10.19 5.49
C PHE A 117 -4.26 10.17 4.86
N LEU A 118 -4.39 9.68 3.62
CA LEU A 118 -5.69 9.56 2.95
C LEU A 118 -6.62 8.56 3.66
N TRP A 119 -6.11 7.44 4.18
CA TRP A 119 -6.90 6.52 4.99
C TRP A 119 -7.36 7.17 6.29
N PHE A 120 -6.53 8.00 6.92
CA PHE A 120 -6.90 8.74 8.13
C PHE A 120 -8.02 9.75 7.84
N VAL A 121 -7.87 10.56 6.79
CA VAL A 121 -8.93 11.48 6.34
C VAL A 121 -10.21 10.72 6.01
N GLY A 122 -10.10 9.59 5.30
CA GLY A 122 -11.23 8.74 4.96
C GLY A 122 -11.95 8.18 6.18
N PHE A 123 -11.21 7.63 7.14
CA PHE A 123 -11.77 7.14 8.39
C PHE A 123 -12.53 8.26 9.11
N CYS A 124 -11.91 9.43 9.31
CA CYS A 124 -12.56 10.55 9.97
C CYS A 124 -13.82 11.02 9.22
N PHE A 125 -13.73 11.12 7.89
CA PHE A 125 -14.84 11.58 7.07
C PHE A 125 -16.01 10.60 7.08
N LEU A 126 -15.76 9.32 6.83
CA LEU A 126 -16.78 8.27 6.85
C LEU A 126 -17.41 8.12 8.24
N ALA A 127 -16.60 8.11 9.30
CA ALA A 127 -17.10 8.02 10.67
C ALA A 127 -17.95 9.24 11.05
N SER A 128 -17.55 10.44 10.64
CA SER A 128 -18.31 11.67 10.88
C SER A 128 -19.64 11.66 10.12
N GLN A 129 -19.67 11.22 8.86
CA GLN A 129 -20.93 11.12 8.13
C GLN A 129 -21.81 10.02 8.73
N TRP A 130 -21.24 8.89 9.10
CA TRP A 130 -21.97 7.81 9.75
C TRP A 130 -22.60 8.22 11.08
N SER A 131 -21.92 9.03 11.90
CA SER A 131 -22.48 9.51 13.17
C SER A 131 -23.68 10.43 13.01
N HIS A 132 -23.84 11.04 11.84
CA HIS A 132 -24.98 11.89 11.49
C HIS A 132 -26.07 11.14 10.72
N THR A 133 -25.85 9.86 10.35
CA THR A 133 -26.86 9.05 9.68
C THR A 133 -27.97 8.69 10.67
N SER A 134 -29.22 9.00 10.31
CA SER A 134 -30.39 8.70 11.15
C SER A 134 -30.78 7.21 11.10
N PRO A 135 -30.86 6.49 12.23
CA PRO A 135 -31.20 5.07 12.26
C PRO A 135 -32.59 4.74 11.71
N GLN A 136 -33.54 5.68 11.80
CA GLN A 136 -34.90 5.51 11.31
C GLN A 136 -35.00 5.52 9.78
N GLU A 137 -33.97 6.03 9.09
CA GLU A 137 -33.92 6.12 7.63
C GLU A 137 -33.18 4.94 6.98
N LEU A 138 -32.67 3.98 7.78
CA LEU A 138 -31.94 2.80 7.33
C LEU A 138 -32.86 1.57 7.34
N PRO A 139 -33.58 1.26 6.25
CA PRO A 139 -34.49 0.12 6.22
C PRO A 139 -33.78 -1.24 6.18
N LEU A 140 -32.46 -1.27 5.97
CA LEU A 140 -31.67 -2.50 5.74
C LEU A 140 -30.45 -2.57 6.66
N GLU A 141 -30.40 -3.62 7.49
CA GLU A 141 -29.25 -3.94 8.37
C GLU A 141 -27.94 -4.08 7.58
N GLN A 142 -28.00 -4.64 6.37
CA GLN A 142 -26.83 -4.92 5.53
C GLN A 142 -26.04 -3.66 5.14
N ALA A 143 -26.73 -2.55 4.92
CA ALA A 143 -26.07 -1.28 4.61
C ALA A 143 -25.35 -0.70 5.83
N SER A 144 -25.94 -0.85 7.03
CA SER A 144 -25.28 -0.49 8.28
C SER A 144 -24.01 -1.31 8.49
N ASP A 145 -24.06 -2.62 8.24
CA ASP A 145 -22.88 -3.48 8.34
C ASP A 145 -21.81 -3.15 7.30
N ALA A 146 -22.21 -2.82 6.07
CA ALA A 146 -21.30 -2.35 5.04
C ALA A 146 -20.62 -1.03 5.43
N ALA A 147 -21.37 -0.06 5.95
CA ALA A 147 -20.82 1.22 6.44
C ALA A 147 -19.84 1.02 7.59
N ARG A 148 -20.19 0.17 8.57
CA ARG A 148 -19.33 -0.18 9.70
C ARG A 148 -18.06 -0.90 9.25
N ALA A 149 -18.17 -1.84 8.31
CA ALA A 149 -17.02 -2.51 7.72
C ALA A 149 -16.10 -1.51 7.02
N ALA A 150 -16.64 -0.64 6.17
CA ALA A 150 -15.86 0.39 5.49
C ALA A 150 -15.10 1.30 6.49
N ILE A 151 -15.73 1.73 7.58
CA ILE A 151 -15.08 2.53 8.63
C ILE A 151 -13.97 1.74 9.33
N ALA A 152 -14.28 0.52 9.81
CA ALA A 152 -13.33 -0.30 10.57
C ALA A 152 -12.10 -0.67 9.73
N PHE A 153 -12.30 -1.10 8.49
CA PHE A 153 -11.19 -1.45 7.59
C PHE A 153 -10.44 -0.23 7.08
N SER A 154 -11.06 0.96 7.03
CA SER A 154 -10.32 2.22 6.82
C SER A 154 -9.37 2.49 7.99
N PHE A 155 -9.82 2.31 9.24
CA PHE A 155 -8.97 2.46 10.43
C PHE A 155 -7.79 1.47 10.42
N PHE A 156 -8.05 0.18 10.16
CA PHE A 156 -6.97 -0.80 10.07
C PHE A 156 -6.00 -0.49 8.94
N SER A 157 -6.49 0.04 7.82
CA SER A 157 -5.62 0.48 6.72
C SER A 157 -4.66 1.59 7.13
N ILE A 158 -5.04 2.52 8.02
CA ILE A 158 -4.11 3.52 8.56
C ILE A 158 -2.88 2.84 9.17
N LEU A 159 -3.12 1.87 10.06
CA LEU A 159 -2.06 1.14 10.76
C LEU A 159 -1.19 0.34 9.79
N THR A 160 -1.82 -0.36 8.84
CA THR A 160 -1.11 -1.19 7.86
C THR A 160 -0.22 -0.34 6.94
N TRP A 161 -0.75 0.73 6.37
CA TRP A 161 0.01 1.62 5.48
C TRP A 161 1.09 2.39 6.25
N ALA A 162 0.83 2.77 7.50
CA ALA A 162 1.83 3.40 8.36
C ALA A 162 3.01 2.45 8.61
N TYR A 163 2.72 1.18 8.91
CA TYR A 163 3.77 0.20 9.15
C TYR A 163 4.53 -0.16 7.87
N LEU A 164 3.86 -0.23 6.71
CA LEU A 164 4.53 -0.32 5.39
C LEU A 164 5.48 0.86 5.16
N CYS A 165 5.06 2.09 5.49
CA CYS A 165 5.90 3.27 5.38
C CYS A 165 7.15 3.16 6.28
N LEU A 166 6.99 2.71 7.53
CA LEU A 166 8.13 2.48 8.43
C LEU A 166 9.10 1.43 7.88
N LEU A 167 8.60 0.30 7.38
CA LEU A 167 9.46 -0.72 6.73
C LEU A 167 10.18 -0.14 5.51
N ALA A 168 9.51 0.69 4.71
CA ALA A 168 10.11 1.37 3.56
C ALA A 168 11.22 2.36 4.00
N VAL A 169 11.03 3.10 5.10
CA VAL A 169 12.08 3.94 5.69
C VAL A 169 13.30 3.10 6.10
N HIS A 170 13.09 1.97 6.75
CA HIS A 170 14.18 1.06 7.12
C HIS A 170 14.92 0.53 5.88
N ARG A 171 14.19 0.08 4.85
CA ARG A 171 14.78 -0.36 3.57
C ARG A 171 15.52 0.78 2.86
N PHE A 172 15.01 2.00 2.93
CA PHE A 172 15.62 3.17 2.29
C PHE A 172 16.96 3.49 2.92
N LYS A 173 17.04 3.49 4.26
CA LYS A 173 18.29 3.70 5.00
C LYS A 173 19.35 2.67 4.63
N ASN A 174 18.97 1.39 4.57
CA ASN A 174 19.89 0.31 4.18
C ASN A 174 20.38 0.48 2.72
N THR A 175 19.48 0.85 1.81
CA THR A 175 19.82 1.02 0.39
C THR A 175 20.70 2.25 0.16
N ALA A 176 20.43 3.34 0.88
CA ALA A 176 21.25 4.56 0.84
C ALA A 176 22.67 4.28 1.35
N PHE A 177 22.82 3.55 2.45
CA PHE A 177 24.13 3.14 2.97
C PHE A 177 24.92 2.31 1.94
N MET A 178 24.26 1.37 1.25
CA MET A 178 24.91 0.58 0.19
C MET A 178 25.35 1.43 -0.99
N GLU A 179 24.56 2.44 -1.37
CA GLU A 179 24.94 3.40 -2.41
C GLU A 179 26.20 4.18 -2.01
N ASP A 180 26.26 4.66 -0.77
CA ASP A 180 27.41 5.40 -0.26
C ASP A 180 28.68 4.53 -0.23
N LYS A 181 28.56 3.28 0.26
CA LYS A 181 29.65 2.31 0.22
C LYS A 181 30.16 2.07 -1.20
N GLN A 182 29.27 1.92 -2.17
CA GLN A 182 29.64 1.72 -3.57
C GLN A 182 30.35 2.96 -4.15
N ARG A 183 29.86 4.17 -3.85
CA ARG A 183 30.49 5.43 -4.27
C ARG A 183 31.89 5.62 -3.69
N LEU A 184 32.10 5.25 -2.42
CA LEU A 184 33.41 5.31 -1.77
C LEU A 184 34.40 4.34 -2.42
N LEU A 185 33.98 3.10 -2.69
CA LEU A 185 34.81 2.11 -3.37
C LEU A 185 35.11 2.50 -4.82
N SER A 186 34.15 3.06 -5.56
CA SER A 186 34.38 3.51 -6.94
C SER A 186 35.28 4.74 -7.03
N LYS A 187 35.38 5.55 -5.95
CA LYS A 187 36.28 6.70 -5.87
C LYS A 187 37.72 6.30 -5.55
N HIS A 188 37.97 5.04 -5.16
CA HIS A 188 39.30 4.51 -4.87
C HIS A 188 39.78 3.43 -5.87
N PRO A 189 39.82 3.72 -7.20
CA PRO A 189 40.16 2.68 -8.17
C PRO A 189 41.67 2.43 -8.37
N ASN A 190 42.62 3.16 -7.76
CA ASN A 190 44.06 2.96 -8.01
C ASN A 190 45.00 3.46 -6.88
N THR A 191 45.07 2.77 -5.75
CA THR A 191 46.20 2.95 -4.78
C THR A 191 46.71 1.63 -4.20
N LEU A 192 46.39 0.49 -4.81
CA LEU A 192 46.81 -0.84 -4.35
C LEU A 192 47.34 -1.71 -5.49
N SER A 193 48.05 -1.08 -6.42
CA SER A 193 48.78 -1.73 -7.51
C SER A 193 50.16 -1.10 -7.74
N VAL A 194 50.87 -0.70 -6.68
CA VAL A 194 52.34 -0.59 -6.66
C VAL A 194 52.79 -0.72 -5.20
N VAL A 195 53.26 -1.91 -4.80
CA VAL A 195 54.58 -2.21 -4.21
C VAL A 195 54.68 -3.74 -4.16
#